data_AF-A0A4S2FBC6-F1
#
_entry.id   AF-A0A4S2FBC6-F1
#
_cell.length_a   1.000
_cell.length_b   1.000
_cell.length_c   1.000
_cell.angle_alpha   90.00
_cell.angle_beta   90.00
_cell.angle_gamma   90.00
#
_symmetry.space_group_name_H-M   'P 1'
#
loop_
_entity.id
_entity.type
_entity.pdbx_description
1 polymer ?
#
loop_
_entity_poly.entity_id
_entity_poly.type
_entity_poly.pdbx_seq_one_letter_code
_entity_poly.pdbx_strand_id
1 'polypeptide(L)' 'MCEIMREFERKSKNEGRAEGRAQERQKAKKRTEAIMRNLREEGMSYERIARITNQSLSKVKSFFKTKQPA' A
#
# COMPACT_ATOMS: atom_id res chain seq x y z
N MET A 1 2.62 9.48 -17.41
CA MET A 1 3.41 8.90 -16.29
C MET A 1 4.31 9.97 -15.74
N CYS A 2 4.07 10.43 -14.51
CA CYS A 2 4.92 11.43 -13.85
C CYS A 2 6.35 10.90 -13.69
N GLU A 3 7.36 11.74 -13.90
CA GLU A 3 8.79 11.40 -13.93
C GLU A 3 9.26 10.67 -12.66
N ILE A 4 8.64 10.97 -11.52
CA ILE A 4 8.86 10.29 -10.22
C ILE A 4 8.61 8.78 -10.32
N MET A 5 7.62 8.34 -11.12
CA MET A 5 7.34 6.91 -11.31
C MET A 5 8.40 6.22 -12.17
N ARG A 6 9.03 6.93 -13.11
CA ARG A 6 10.08 6.37 -13.99
C ARG A 6 11.40 6.18 -13.24
N GLU A 7 11.77 7.10 -12.35
CA GLU A 7 12.95 6.90 -11.49
C GLU A 7 12.80 5.71 -10.55
N PHE A 8 11.57 5.47 -10.05
CA PHE A 8 11.26 4.34 -9.17
C PHE A 8 11.45 2.97 -9.86
N GLU A 9 11.00 2.88 -11.12
CA GLU A 9 11.18 1.68 -11.95
C GLU A 9 12.66 1.43 -12.33
N ARG A 10 13.44 2.50 -12.51
CA ARG A 10 14.83 2.42 -12.94
C ARG A 10 15.77 1.99 -11.82
N LYS A 11 15.53 2.42 -10.57
CA LYS A 11 16.28 1.96 -9.37
C LYS A 11 15.96 0.52 -8.98
N SER A 12 14.75 0.03 -9.24
CA SER A 12 14.34 -1.34 -8.91
C SER A 12 14.99 -2.42 -9.80
N LYS A 13 15.52 -2.06 -10.96
CA LYS A 13 16.05 -3.03 -11.94
C LYS A 13 17.45 -3.56 -11.64
N ASN A 14 18.24 -2.96 -10.74
CA ASN A 14 19.69 -3.21 -10.74
C ASN A 14 20.28 -4.02 -9.56
N GLU A 15 19.57 -4.30 -8.46
CA GLU A 15 20.12 -5.13 -7.38
C GLU A 15 19.06 -6.05 -6.76
N GLY A 16 19.25 -7.37 -6.88
CA GLY A 16 18.54 -8.36 -6.06
C GLY A 16 17.59 -9.30 -6.80
N ARG A 17 18.17 -10.34 -7.42
CA ARG A 17 17.52 -11.60 -7.80
C ARG A 17 16.70 -12.17 -6.61
N ALA A 18 15.40 -12.39 -6.83
CA ALA A 18 14.46 -13.24 -6.08
C ALA A 18 14.21 -13.01 -4.56
N GLU A 19 15.21 -12.95 -3.68
CA GLU A 19 14.99 -13.01 -2.22
C GLU A 19 14.68 -11.64 -1.56
N GLY A 20 15.24 -10.55 -2.09
CA GLY A 20 14.98 -9.19 -1.58
C GLY A 20 13.56 -8.66 -1.82
N ARG A 21 12.88 -9.15 -2.88
CA ARG A 21 11.53 -8.68 -3.27
C ARG A 21 10.46 -9.06 -2.27
N ALA A 22 10.60 -10.20 -1.59
CA ALA A 22 9.63 -10.62 -0.57
C ALA A 22 9.70 -9.71 0.66
N GLN A 23 10.93 -9.36 1.09
CA GLN A 23 11.14 -8.39 2.17
C GLN A 23 10.71 -6.98 1.78
N GLU A 24 11.03 -6.53 0.57
CA GLU A 24 10.57 -5.22 0.08
C GLU A 24 9.05 -5.15 -0.03
N ARG A 25 8.41 -6.22 -0.53
CA ARG A 25 6.94 -6.33 -0.58
C ARG A 25 6.32 -6.35 0.81
N GLN A 26 6.93 -7.01 1.78
CA GLN A 26 6.45 -7.00 3.16
C GLN A 26 6.61 -5.62 3.81
N LYS A 27 7.75 -4.94 3.59
CA LYS A 27 7.97 -3.57 4.06
C LYS A 27 6.98 -2.60 3.40
N ALA A 28 6.74 -2.73 2.09
CA ALA A 28 5.76 -1.95 1.37
C ALA A 28 4.34 -2.19 1.89
N LYS A 29 3.94 -3.46 2.10
CA LYS A 29 2.64 -3.82 2.69
C LYS A 29 2.44 -3.19 4.06
N LYS A 30 3.41 -3.33 4.98
CA LYS A 30 3.33 -2.74 6.33
C LYS A 30 3.18 -1.21 6.29
N ARG A 31 3.86 -0.54 5.35
CA ARG A 31 3.70 0.91 5.15
C ARG A 31 2.31 1.26 4.63
N THR A 32 1.79 0.53 3.63
CA THR A 32 0.45 0.79 3.10
C THR A 32 -0.64 0.57 4.16
N GLU A 33 -0.50 -0.45 5.01
CA GLU A 33 -1.45 -0.71 6.11
C GLU A 33 -1.46 0.40 7.17
N ALA A 34 -0.29 0.93 7.54
CA ALA A 34 -0.19 2.07 8.45
C ALA A 34 -0.84 3.33 7.85
N ILE A 35 -0.59 3.60 6.56
CA ILE A 35 -1.22 4.70 5.84
C ILE A 35 -2.74 4.55 5.84
N MET A 36 -3.28 3.36 5.52
CA MET A 36 -4.73 3.14 5.56
C MET A 36 -5.32 3.44 6.94
N ARG A 37 -4.66 3.01 8.02
CA ARG A 37 -5.12 3.28 9.40
C ARG A 37 -5.17 4.76 9.71
N ASN A 38 -4.09 5.50 9.47
CA ASN A 38 -4.03 6.94 9.74
C ASN A 38 -5.13 7.68 8.97
N LEU A 39 -5.33 7.37 7.69
CA LEU A 39 -6.38 7.99 6.88
C LEU A 39 -7.79 7.68 7.40
N ARG A 40 -7.99 6.50 8.01
CA ARG A 40 -9.26 6.14 8.63
C ARG A 40 -9.45 6.80 10.00
N GLU A 41 -8.39 7.00 10.77
CA GLU A 41 -8.41 7.80 12.00
C GLU A 41 -8.74 9.27 11.72
N GLU A 42 -8.24 9.82 10.62
CA GLU A 42 -8.62 11.13 10.08
C GLU A 42 -10.08 11.20 9.58
N GLY A 43 -10.84 10.09 9.67
CA GLY A 43 -12.26 10.05 9.30
C GLY A 43 -12.53 9.88 7.81
N MET A 44 -11.53 9.53 6.99
CA MET A 44 -11.76 9.36 5.56
C MET A 44 -12.57 8.12 5.22
N SER A 45 -13.34 8.22 4.13
CA SER A 45 -14.13 7.12 3.58
C SER A 45 -13.23 6.06 2.92
N TYR A 46 -13.71 4.81 2.88
CA TYR A 46 -12.97 3.71 2.25
C TYR A 46 -12.65 3.95 0.77
N GLU A 47 -13.52 4.68 0.07
CA GLU A 47 -13.33 5.07 -1.33
C GLU A 47 -12.16 6.04 -1.50
N ARG A 48 -12.04 7.01 -0.60
CA ARG A 48 -10.96 7.98 -0.63
C ARG A 48 -9.62 7.34 -0.26
N ILE A 49 -9.62 6.44 0.72
CA ILE A 49 -8.45 5.63 1.08
C ILE A 49 -8.01 4.74 -0.08
N ALA A 50 -8.93 4.09 -0.77
CA ALA A 50 -8.64 3.25 -1.94
C ALA A 50 -7.97 4.05 -3.06
N ARG A 51 -8.48 5.26 -3.36
CA ARG A 51 -7.87 6.16 -4.36
C ARG A 51 -6.46 6.61 -3.96
N ILE A 52 -6.26 7.04 -2.71
CA ILE A 52 -4.97 7.54 -2.23
C ILE A 52 -3.91 6.44 -2.18
N THR A 53 -4.29 5.23 -1.76
CA THR A 53 -3.38 4.09 -1.65
C THR A 53 -3.24 3.29 -2.95
N ASN A 54 -3.93 3.73 -4.01
CA ASN A 54 -4.06 3.02 -5.29
C ASN A 54 -4.43 1.53 -5.11
N GLN A 55 -5.33 1.27 -4.16
CA GLN A 55 -5.86 -0.07 -3.87
C GLN A 55 -7.30 -0.17 -4.36
N SER A 56 -7.77 -1.40 -4.53
CA SER A 56 -9.19 -1.63 -4.78
C SER A 56 -10.01 -1.38 -3.50
N LEU A 57 -11.21 -0.83 -3.68
CA LEU A 57 -12.16 -0.62 -2.58
C LEU A 57 -12.43 -1.93 -1.81
N SER A 58 -12.54 -3.05 -2.52
CA SER A 58 -12.72 -4.38 -1.90
C SER A 58 -11.57 -4.71 -0.95
N LYS A 59 -10.33 -4.42 -1.32
CA LYS A 59 -9.16 -4.72 -0.50
C LYS A 59 -9.10 -3.86 0.76
N VAL A 60 -9.44 -2.57 0.64
CA VAL A 60 -9.57 -1.66 1.79
C VAL A 60 -10.67 -2.14 2.73
N LYS A 61 -11.86 -2.48 2.22
CA LYS A 61 -12.96 -3.01 3.03
C LYS A 61 -12.58 -4.31 3.74
N SER A 62 -11.95 -5.26 3.05
CA SER A 62 -11.49 -6.51 3.66
C SER A 62 -10.41 -6.29 4.73
N PHE A 63 -9.51 -5.32 4.53
CA PHE A 63 -8.49 -4.97 5.51
C PHE A 63 -9.09 -4.47 6.83
N PHE A 64 -10.12 -3.62 6.76
CA PHE A 64 -10.78 -3.12 7.98
C PHE A 64 -11.80 -4.10 8.57
N LYS A 65 -12.48 -4.91 7.73
CA LYS A 65 -13.41 -5.95 8.18
C LYS A 65 -12.72 -7.06 9.00
N THR A 66 -11.49 -7.42 8.63
CA THR A 66 -10.70 -8.44 9.36
C THR A 66 -10.12 -7.94 10.68
N LYS A 67 -10.26 -6.65 11.00
CA LYS A 67 -9.69 -6.00 12.18
C LYS A 67 -10.72 -5.45 13.16
N GLN A 68 -12.02 -5.64 12.91
CA GLN A 68 -13.03 -5.44 13.94
C GLN A 68 -13.00 -6.65 14.87
N PRO A 69 -12.65 -6.51 16.17
CA PRO A 69 -12.97 -7.54 17.13
C PRO A 69 -14.50 -7.69 17.14
N ALA A 70 -14.97 -8.95 17.16
CA ALA A 70 -16.37 -9.28 17.35
C ALA A 70 -16.89 -8.73 18.69
#